data_AF-A0A194QB44-F1
#
_entry.id   AF-A0A194QB44-F1
#
_cell.length_a   1.000
_cell.length_b   1.000
_cell.length_c   1.000
_cell.angle_alpha   90.00
_cell.angle_beta   90.00
_cell.angle_gamma   90.00
#
_symmetry.space_group_name_H-M   'P 1'
#
loop_
_entity.id
_entity.type
_entity.pdbx_description
1 polymer ?
#
loop_
_entity_poly.entity_id
_entity_poly.type
_entity_poly.pdbx_seq_one_letter_code
_entity_poly.pdbx_strand_id
1 'polypeptide(L)'
;MGSDMNQKLKNVVQHLVKFEEAPKEIKGRLITDWFRAGERLFKEFHDLGVGAGWQAARVRGQPEVTDIVAKVTSNQDWLQSFITIYPNLRVDLEGAVPAVDVCRVRSGVEFLLRGFKGISSPFDKVLRNLEELGELEELDAQLRVWLNTGHRPEFFPGDVPANTPDSHWWWS
;
A
#
# COMPACT_ATOMS: atom_id res chain seq x y z
N MET A 1 7.39 -17.12 -15.50
CA MET A 1 7.66 -15.87 -14.75
C MET A 1 6.92 -14.66 -15.33
N GLY A 2 6.86 -14.43 -16.66
CA GLY A 2 6.12 -13.29 -17.23
C GLY A 2 4.58 -13.32 -17.09
N SER A 3 3.96 -14.51 -17.04
CA SER A 3 2.49 -14.64 -16.96
C SER A 3 1.91 -14.26 -15.59
N ASP A 4 2.64 -14.51 -14.50
CA ASP A 4 2.21 -14.21 -13.13
C ASP A 4 2.30 -12.70 -12.81
N MET A 5 3.36 -12.03 -13.29
CA MET A 5 3.53 -10.58 -13.17
C MET A 5 2.40 -9.80 -13.84
N ASN A 6 2.05 -10.19 -15.07
CA ASN A 6 0.99 -9.52 -15.81
C ASN A 6 -0.37 -9.72 -15.12
N GLN A 7 -0.62 -10.89 -14.52
CA GLN A 7 -1.84 -11.11 -13.75
C GLN A 7 -1.89 -10.21 -12.50
N LYS A 8 -0.78 -10.06 -11.78
CA LYS A 8 -0.69 -9.18 -10.60
C LYS A 8 -0.91 -7.71 -10.98
N LEU A 9 -0.32 -7.24 -12.07
CA LEU A 9 -0.57 -5.89 -12.59
C LEU A 9 -2.05 -5.69 -12.96
N LYS A 10 -2.68 -6.67 -13.62
CA LYS A 10 -4.12 -6.63 -13.90
C LYS A 10 -4.97 -6.57 -12.64
N ASN A 11 -4.60 -7.30 -11.59
CA ASN A 11 -5.32 -7.23 -10.32
C ASN A 11 -5.23 -5.83 -9.69
N VAL A 12 -4.06 -5.19 -9.74
CA VAL A 12 -3.89 -3.80 -9.28
C VAL A 12 -4.79 -2.86 -10.09
N VAL A 13 -4.81 -2.98 -11.42
CA VAL A 13 -5.70 -2.18 -12.28
C VAL A 13 -7.17 -2.38 -11.89
N GLN A 14 -7.61 -3.62 -11.68
CA GLN A 14 -8.99 -3.92 -11.27
C GLN A 14 -9.33 -3.31 -9.90
N HIS A 15 -8.42 -3.35 -8.94
CA HIS A 15 -8.67 -2.80 -7.62
C HIS A 15 -8.59 -1.27 -7.58
N LEU A 16 -7.78 -0.65 -8.45
CA LEU A 16 -7.83 0.80 -8.67
C LEU A 16 -9.20 1.24 -9.19
N VAL A 17 -9.78 0.48 -10.13
CA VAL A 17 -11.14 0.73 -10.63
C VAL A 17 -12.16 0.62 -9.50
N LYS A 18 -12.11 -0.46 -8.70
CA LYS A 18 -13.03 -0.63 -7.56
C LYS A 18 -12.87 0.47 -6.51
N PHE A 19 -11.65 0.90 -6.25
CA PHE A 19 -11.37 1.99 -5.32
C PHE A 19 -11.95 3.32 -5.82
N GLU A 20 -11.87 3.57 -7.13
CA GLU A 20 -12.48 4.73 -7.78
C GLU A 20 -14.01 4.65 -7.80
N GLU A 21 -14.60 3.47 -8.01
CA GLU A 21 -16.05 3.30 -8.05
C GLU A 21 -16.70 3.35 -6.65
N ALA A 22 -15.93 3.08 -5.59
CA ALA A 22 -16.44 3.06 -4.23
C ALA A 22 -16.89 4.47 -3.78
N PRO A 23 -18.03 4.60 -3.07
CA PRO A 23 -18.45 5.87 -2.49
C PRO A 23 -17.40 6.39 -1.51
N LYS A 24 -16.76 7.54 -1.83
CA LYS A 24 -15.65 8.13 -1.08
C LYS A 24 -16.11 8.78 0.23
N GLU A 25 -16.66 7.95 1.10
CA GLU A 25 -17.20 8.33 2.40
C GLU A 25 -16.14 8.19 3.49
N ILE A 26 -15.95 9.28 4.24
CA ILE A 26 -15.17 9.31 5.48
C ILE A 26 -16.15 9.58 6.61
N LYS A 27 -16.31 8.63 7.54
CA LYS A 27 -17.32 8.67 8.60
C LYS A 27 -16.70 8.42 9.98
N GLY A 28 -15.92 9.38 10.46
CA GLY A 28 -15.23 9.26 11.75
C GLY A 28 -14.39 7.98 11.82
N ARG A 29 -14.64 7.14 12.82
CA ARG A 29 -13.96 5.83 13.02
C ARG A 29 -14.61 4.65 12.27
N LEU A 30 -15.54 4.89 11.35
CA LEU A 30 -16.23 3.80 10.64
C LEU A 30 -15.40 3.30 9.45
N ILE A 31 -15.24 1.98 9.37
CA ILE A 31 -14.68 1.31 8.18
C ILE A 31 -15.74 1.29 7.06
N THR A 32 -15.61 2.22 6.11
CA THR A 32 -16.48 2.33 4.94
C THR A 32 -16.06 1.37 3.83
N ASP A 33 -16.92 1.21 2.81
CA ASP A 33 -16.58 0.38 1.66
C ASP A 33 -15.43 0.94 0.83
N TRP A 34 -15.30 2.27 0.77
CA TRP A 34 -14.13 2.92 0.19
C TRP A 34 -12.85 2.60 0.95
N PHE A 35 -12.88 2.62 2.29
CA PHE A 35 -11.73 2.20 3.09
C PHE A 35 -11.34 0.75 2.81
N ARG A 36 -12.31 -0.17 2.80
CA ARG A 36 -12.07 -1.59 2.46
C ARG A 36 -11.53 -1.77 1.04
N ALA A 37 -11.95 -0.95 0.09
CA ALA A 37 -11.44 -0.97 -1.27
C ALA A 37 -9.97 -0.52 -1.31
N GLY A 38 -9.62 0.51 -0.56
CA GLY A 38 -8.23 0.99 -0.42
C GLY A 38 -7.32 -0.07 0.18
N GLU A 39 -7.76 -0.75 1.24
CA GLU A 39 -6.98 -1.84 1.84
C GLU A 39 -6.72 -2.98 0.86
N ARG A 40 -7.72 -3.38 0.09
CA ARG A 40 -7.55 -4.41 -0.94
C ARG A 40 -6.58 -3.96 -2.02
N LEU A 41 -6.71 -2.71 -2.48
CA LEU A 41 -5.80 -2.13 -3.48
C LEU A 41 -4.34 -2.19 -3.00
N PHE A 42 -4.05 -1.73 -1.79
CA PHE A 42 -2.67 -1.73 -1.31
C PHE A 42 -2.14 -3.14 -0.97
N LYS A 43 -3.00 -4.08 -0.57
CA LYS A 43 -2.62 -5.50 -0.49
C LYS A 43 -2.20 -6.06 -1.86
N GLU A 44 -2.89 -5.69 -2.95
CA GLU A 44 -2.48 -6.09 -4.30
C GLU A 44 -1.16 -5.44 -4.73
N PHE A 45 -0.90 -4.19 -4.36
CA PHE A 45 0.42 -3.58 -4.57
C PHE A 45 1.52 -4.31 -3.81
N HIS A 46 1.26 -4.78 -2.58
CA HIS A 46 2.19 -5.64 -1.86
C HIS A 46 2.45 -6.95 -2.60
N ASP A 47 1.40 -7.63 -3.08
CA ASP A 47 1.54 -8.91 -3.79
C ASP A 47 2.24 -8.76 -5.14
N LEU A 48 2.09 -7.60 -5.77
CA LEU A 48 2.88 -7.18 -6.92
C LEU A 48 4.35 -6.98 -6.54
N GLY A 49 4.62 -6.31 -5.41
CA GLY A 49 5.96 -6.12 -4.86
C GLY A 49 6.68 -7.45 -4.60
N VAL A 50 5.99 -8.39 -3.94
CA VAL A 50 6.48 -9.76 -3.72
C VAL A 50 6.78 -10.45 -5.04
N GLY A 51 5.85 -10.42 -6.00
CA GLY A 51 6.06 -11.02 -7.33
C GLY A 51 7.23 -10.38 -8.10
N ALA A 52 7.47 -9.09 -7.87
CA ALA A 52 8.55 -8.34 -8.49
C ALA A 52 9.88 -8.47 -7.74
N GLY A 53 9.92 -9.22 -6.63
CA GLY A 53 11.07 -9.26 -5.73
C GLY A 53 11.50 -7.85 -5.29
N TRP A 54 10.53 -6.94 -5.16
CA TRP A 54 10.73 -5.53 -4.79
C TRP A 54 11.63 -4.73 -5.74
N GLN A 55 11.77 -5.18 -6.99
CA GLN A 55 12.58 -4.52 -8.01
C GLN A 55 11.70 -3.72 -8.98
N ALA A 56 11.76 -2.38 -8.88
CA ALA A 56 11.06 -1.44 -9.76
C ALA A 56 11.27 -1.72 -11.26
N ALA A 57 12.47 -2.18 -11.64
CA ALA A 57 12.79 -2.51 -13.03
C ALA A 57 11.92 -3.62 -13.62
N ARG A 58 11.37 -4.52 -12.78
CA ARG A 58 10.61 -5.69 -13.25
C ARG A 58 9.17 -5.39 -13.66
N VAL A 59 8.60 -4.27 -13.18
CA VAL A 59 7.25 -3.85 -13.57
C VAL A 59 7.28 -2.95 -14.81
N ARG A 60 8.41 -2.27 -15.07
CA ARG A 60 8.53 -1.33 -16.20
C ARG A 60 8.34 -2.02 -17.55
N GLY A 61 7.72 -1.30 -18.48
CA GLY A 61 7.52 -1.74 -19.86
C GLY A 61 6.31 -2.66 -20.07
N GLN A 62 5.59 -3.05 -19.02
CA GLN A 62 4.32 -3.76 -19.16
C GLN A 62 3.19 -2.75 -19.47
N PRO A 63 2.26 -3.07 -20.39
CA PRO A 63 1.16 -2.19 -20.76
C PRO A 63 0.31 -1.74 -19.57
N GLU A 64 0.05 -2.63 -18.62
CA GLU A 64 -0.74 -2.36 -17.42
C GLU A 64 -0.14 -1.26 -16.53
N VAL A 65 1.17 -1.01 -16.61
CA VAL A 65 1.80 0.08 -15.85
C VAL A 65 1.30 1.44 -16.31
N THR A 66 1.08 1.62 -17.61
CA THR A 66 0.52 2.88 -18.13
C THR A 66 -0.88 3.13 -17.57
N ASP A 67 -1.70 2.09 -17.46
CA ASP A 67 -3.04 2.17 -16.87
C ASP A 67 -2.99 2.49 -15.37
N ILE A 68 -2.07 1.86 -14.63
CA ILE A 68 -1.85 2.15 -13.21
C ILE A 68 -1.45 3.61 -13.03
N VAL A 69 -0.46 4.09 -13.80
CA VAL A 69 0.02 5.48 -13.75
C VAL A 69 -1.11 6.46 -14.02
N ALA A 70 -1.92 6.22 -15.06
CA ALA A 70 -3.04 7.08 -15.39
C ALA A 70 -4.07 7.13 -14.25
N LYS A 71 -4.44 5.98 -13.69
CA LYS A 71 -5.43 5.86 -12.62
C LYS A 71 -4.96 6.48 -11.30
N VAL A 72 -3.72 6.22 -10.91
CA VAL A 72 -3.11 6.84 -9.71
C VAL A 72 -3.07 8.35 -9.87
N THR A 73 -2.65 8.85 -11.03
CA THR A 73 -2.61 10.29 -11.32
C THR A 73 -4.01 10.92 -11.23
N SER A 74 -5.03 10.27 -11.79
CA SER A 74 -6.40 10.79 -11.74
C SER A 74 -7.03 10.75 -10.34
N ASN A 75 -6.51 9.91 -9.45
CA ASN A 75 -7.11 9.63 -8.15
C ASN A 75 -6.19 9.99 -6.96
N GLN A 76 -5.20 10.86 -7.20
CA GLN A 76 -4.15 11.16 -6.21
C GLN A 76 -4.73 11.68 -4.89
N ASP A 77 -5.77 12.51 -4.92
CA ASP A 77 -6.33 13.14 -3.73
C ASP A 77 -6.98 12.12 -2.78
N TRP A 78 -7.66 11.10 -3.32
CA TRP A 78 -8.25 10.04 -2.51
C TRP A 78 -7.22 9.00 -2.07
N LEU A 79 -6.23 8.71 -2.91
CA LEU A 79 -5.10 7.88 -2.48
C LEU A 79 -4.35 8.54 -1.33
N GLN A 80 -4.09 9.84 -1.42
CA GLN A 80 -3.52 10.63 -0.34
C GLN A 80 -4.41 10.57 0.91
N SER A 81 -5.70 10.86 0.75
CA SER A 81 -6.66 10.82 1.86
C SER A 81 -6.67 9.46 2.55
N PHE A 82 -6.66 8.36 1.79
CA PHE A 82 -6.58 7.01 2.35
C PHE A 82 -5.27 6.82 3.12
N ILE A 83 -4.12 7.17 2.52
CA ILE A 83 -2.81 7.01 3.15
C ILE A 83 -2.76 7.78 4.49
N THR A 84 -3.28 9.01 4.54
CA THR A 84 -3.29 9.84 5.75
C THR A 84 -4.23 9.31 6.84
N ILE A 85 -5.43 8.82 6.50
CA ILE A 85 -6.39 8.35 7.53
C ILE A 85 -6.13 6.91 7.99
N TYR A 86 -5.46 6.11 7.16
CA TYR A 86 -5.27 4.68 7.40
C TYR A 86 -4.55 4.37 8.73
N PRO A 87 -3.44 5.05 9.09
CA PRO A 87 -2.80 4.90 10.39
C PRO A 87 -3.80 5.13 11.53
N ASN A 88 -4.49 6.27 11.52
CA ASN A 88 -5.44 6.65 12.55
C ASN A 88 -6.52 5.59 12.75
N LEU A 89 -7.13 5.11 11.66
CA LEU A 89 -8.20 4.12 11.74
C LEU A 89 -7.71 2.73 12.16
N ARG A 90 -6.53 2.29 11.73
CA ARG A 90 -6.02 0.94 12.08
C ARG A 90 -5.30 0.88 13.41
N VAL A 91 -4.78 2.00 13.90
CA VAL A 91 -4.25 2.12 15.26
C VAL A 91 -5.38 2.30 16.27
N ASP A 92 -6.37 3.17 16.00
CA ASP A 92 -7.53 3.35 16.91
C ASP A 92 -8.42 2.10 17.01
N LEU A 93 -8.49 1.30 15.94
CA LEU A 93 -9.24 0.04 15.89
C LEU A 93 -8.32 -1.18 15.99
N GLU A 94 -7.32 -1.10 16.85
CA GLU A 94 -6.41 -2.20 17.12
C GLU A 94 -7.19 -3.49 17.47
N GLY A 95 -6.79 -4.61 16.88
CA GLY A 95 -7.46 -5.91 17.05
C GLY A 95 -8.65 -6.19 16.11
N ALA A 96 -9.12 -5.22 15.32
CA ALA A 96 -10.21 -5.45 14.35
C ALA A 96 -9.78 -6.24 13.10
N VAL A 97 -8.47 -6.30 12.84
CA VAL A 97 -7.84 -7.09 11.76
C VAL A 97 -6.55 -7.73 12.28
N PRO A 98 -5.96 -8.72 11.61
CA PRO A 98 -4.62 -9.20 11.96
C PRO A 98 -3.54 -8.13 11.74
N ALA A 99 -2.48 -8.14 12.54
CA ALA A 99 -1.36 -7.19 12.41
C ALA A 99 -0.66 -7.30 11.04
N VAL A 100 -0.47 -8.53 10.55
CA VAL A 100 0.12 -8.82 9.24
C VAL A 100 -0.60 -8.12 8.09
N ASP A 101 -1.92 -7.93 8.19
CA ASP A 101 -2.70 -7.24 7.17
C ASP A 101 -2.41 -5.73 7.16
N VAL A 102 -2.13 -5.16 8.33
CA VAL A 102 -1.72 -3.74 8.44
C VAL A 102 -0.37 -3.55 7.78
N CYS A 103 0.57 -4.45 8.04
CA CYS A 103 1.89 -4.46 7.42
C CYS A 103 1.81 -4.60 5.89
N ARG A 104 0.96 -5.51 5.37
CA ARG A 104 0.78 -5.68 3.92
C ARG A 104 0.29 -4.40 3.26
N VAL A 105 -0.71 -3.72 3.83
CA VAL A 105 -1.19 -2.44 3.29
C VAL A 105 -0.05 -1.41 3.29
N ARG A 106 0.68 -1.29 4.40
CA ARG A 106 1.79 -0.35 4.51
C ARG A 106 2.90 -0.62 3.50
N SER A 107 3.30 -1.87 3.32
CA SER A 107 4.29 -2.29 2.32
C SER A 107 3.78 -2.11 0.89
N GLY A 108 2.48 -2.23 0.65
CA GLY A 108 1.85 -1.90 -0.62
C GLY A 108 1.94 -0.41 -0.97
N VAL A 109 1.71 0.46 0.01
CA VAL A 109 1.95 1.91 -0.14
C VAL A 109 3.41 2.16 -0.50
N GLU A 110 4.36 1.53 0.19
CA GLU A 110 5.78 1.64 -0.16
C GLU A 110 6.07 1.18 -1.60
N PHE A 111 5.48 0.06 -2.03
CA PHE A 111 5.68 -0.44 -3.38
C PHE A 111 5.15 0.52 -4.44
N LEU A 112 4.00 1.16 -4.22
CA LEU A 112 3.52 2.21 -5.11
C LEU A 112 4.55 3.36 -5.20
N LEU A 113 4.99 3.89 -4.06
CA LEU A 113 5.86 5.07 -4.00
C LEU A 113 7.27 4.81 -4.56
N ARG A 114 7.84 3.63 -4.29
CA ARG A 114 9.21 3.28 -4.69
C ARG A 114 9.29 2.42 -5.94
N GLY A 115 8.41 1.44 -6.05
CA GLY A 115 8.38 0.47 -7.15
C GLY A 115 8.02 1.09 -8.50
N PHE A 116 7.28 2.20 -8.49
CA PHE A 116 6.89 2.91 -9.71
C PHE A 116 7.71 4.19 -9.98
N LYS A 117 8.70 4.50 -9.12
CA LYS A 117 9.59 5.64 -9.31
C LYS A 117 10.39 5.51 -10.62
N GLY A 118 10.58 6.62 -11.32
CA GLY A 118 11.34 6.70 -12.56
C GLY A 118 10.60 6.18 -13.79
N ILE A 119 9.27 5.99 -13.73
CA ILE A 119 8.45 5.72 -14.91
C ILE A 119 8.33 6.98 -15.77
N SER A 120 8.02 8.12 -15.16
CA SER A 120 8.03 9.42 -15.83
C SER A 120 8.21 10.55 -14.81
N SER A 121 8.82 11.66 -15.23
CA SER A 121 9.02 12.82 -14.35
C SER A 121 7.71 13.41 -13.82
N PRO A 122 6.61 13.52 -14.60
CA PRO A 122 5.32 13.94 -14.07
C PRO A 122 4.79 12.99 -12.99
N PHE A 123 4.89 11.68 -13.20
CA PHE A 123 4.40 10.70 -12.22
C PHE A 123 5.24 10.68 -10.94
N ASP A 124 6.55 10.86 -11.05
CA ASP A 124 7.43 10.96 -9.87
C ASP A 124 7.06 12.14 -8.96
N LYS A 125 6.47 13.21 -9.51
CA LYS A 125 5.92 14.32 -8.70
C LYS A 125 4.67 13.89 -7.94
N VAL A 126 3.77 13.14 -8.59
CA VAL A 126 2.58 12.58 -7.95
C VAL A 126 2.98 11.67 -6.79
N LEU A 127 3.93 10.75 -7.02
CA LEU A 127 4.43 9.85 -5.98
C LEU A 127 5.05 10.63 -4.80
N ARG A 128 5.83 11.67 -5.09
CA ARG A 128 6.39 12.52 -4.03
C ARG A 128 5.32 13.21 -3.20
N ASN A 129 4.29 13.76 -3.83
CA ASN A 129 3.19 14.42 -3.12
C ASN A 129 2.46 13.41 -2.20
N LEU A 130 2.23 12.19 -2.68
CA LEU A 130 1.63 11.12 -1.88
C LEU A 130 2.51 10.73 -0.68
N GLU A 131 3.83 10.70 -0.85
CA GLU A 131 4.79 10.39 0.21
C GLU A 131 4.84 11.49 1.27
N GLU A 132 4.98 12.75 0.86
CA GLU A 132 5.14 13.90 1.76
C GLU A 132 3.88 14.18 2.61
N LEU A 133 2.69 13.93 2.06
CA LEU A 133 1.40 14.24 2.71
C LEU A 133 0.78 13.04 3.44
N GLY A 134 1.41 11.86 3.33
CA GLY A 134 0.88 10.61 3.87
C GLY A 134 1.13 10.38 5.36
N GLU A 135 1.92 11.23 6.04
CA GLU A 135 2.28 11.12 7.46
C GLU A 135 2.72 9.68 7.88
N LEU A 136 3.42 8.98 6.99
CA LEU A 136 3.71 7.55 7.09
C LEU A 136 4.63 7.19 8.27
N GLU A 137 5.41 8.15 8.77
CA GLU A 137 6.41 7.95 9.82
C GLU A 137 5.78 7.52 11.16
N GLU A 138 4.60 8.04 11.49
CA GLU A 138 3.90 7.70 12.72
C GLU A 138 3.39 6.25 12.70
N LEU A 139 2.85 5.82 11.55
CA LEU A 139 2.47 4.42 11.36
C LEU A 139 3.68 3.50 11.48
N ASP A 140 4.80 3.86 10.85
CA ASP A 140 6.03 3.07 10.91
C ASP A 140 6.55 2.96 12.36
N ALA A 141 6.48 4.04 13.14
CA ALA A 141 6.83 4.03 14.56
C ALA A 141 5.94 3.08 15.36
N GLN A 142 4.63 3.09 15.12
CA GLN A 142 3.70 2.20 15.81
C GLN A 142 3.95 0.73 15.45
N LEU A 143 4.18 0.42 14.17
CA LEU A 143 4.51 -0.94 13.73
C LEU A 143 5.81 -1.45 14.37
N ARG A 144 6.83 -0.60 14.50
CA ARG A 144 8.07 -0.92 15.23
C ARG A 144 7.80 -1.24 16.70
N VAL A 145 6.94 -0.48 17.36
CA VAL A 145 6.56 -0.75 18.75
C VAL A 145 5.88 -2.11 18.86
N TRP A 146 4.92 -2.41 18.00
CA TRP A 146 4.24 -3.71 17.99
C TRP A 146 5.24 -4.86 17.82
N LEU A 147 6.17 -4.74 16.85
CA LEU A 147 7.19 -5.75 16.57
C LEU A 147 8.12 -6.00 17.76
N ASN A 148 8.62 -4.92 18.37
CA ASN A 148 9.68 -4.99 19.38
C ASN A 148 9.16 -5.39 20.76
N THR A 149 7.91 -5.04 21.08
CA THR A 149 7.35 -5.22 22.42
C THR A 149 6.35 -6.36 22.51
N GLY A 150 5.85 -6.88 21.38
CA GLY A 150 4.75 -7.83 21.35
C GLY A 150 3.43 -7.23 21.87
N HIS A 151 3.31 -5.88 21.88
CA HIS A 151 2.11 -5.17 22.35
C HIS A 151 0.84 -5.69 21.67
N ARG A 152 0.97 -6.12 20.41
CA ARG A 152 -0.04 -6.85 19.68
C ARG A 152 0.30 -8.34 19.67
N PRO A 153 -0.42 -9.20 20.42
CA PRO A 153 -0.04 -10.60 20.64
C PRO A 153 0.02 -11.49 19.39
N GLU A 154 -0.52 -11.02 18.26
CA GLU A 154 -0.50 -11.71 16.96
C GLU A 154 0.64 -11.22 16.03
N PHE A 155 1.59 -10.45 16.57
CA PHE A 155 2.67 -9.86 15.77
C PHE A 155 4.03 -10.11 16.41
N PHE A 156 4.64 -11.21 16.01
CA PHE A 156 6.00 -11.57 16.37
C PHE A 156 6.97 -11.33 15.20
N PRO A 157 8.29 -11.29 15.45
CA PRO A 157 9.31 -11.20 14.40
C PRO A 157 9.22 -12.27 13.28
N GLY A 158 8.48 -13.37 13.49
CA GLY A 158 8.19 -14.39 12.48
C GLY A 158 6.91 -14.20 11.66
N ASP A 159 6.02 -13.28 12.06
CA ASP A 159 4.72 -13.02 11.39
C ASP A 159 4.81 -11.99 10.27
N VAL A 160 6.04 -11.57 9.95
CA VAL A 160 6.37 -10.73 8.82
C VAL A 160 5.81 -11.38 7.54
N PRO A 161 5.15 -10.61 6.65
CA PRO A 161 4.70 -11.17 5.39
C PRO A 161 5.91 -11.76 4.64
N ALA A 162 5.87 -13.07 4.39
CA ALA A 162 6.96 -13.78 3.72
C ALA A 162 7.38 -13.05 2.43
N ASN A 163 8.70 -12.94 2.22
CA ASN A 163 9.33 -12.25 1.09
C ASN A 163 9.25 -10.71 1.09
N THR A 164 8.98 -10.08 2.25
CA THR A 164 9.17 -8.64 2.47
C THR A 164 10.63 -8.37 2.88
N PRO A 165 11.41 -7.55 2.16
CA PRO A 165 12.81 -7.32 2.50
C PRO A 165 12.97 -6.54 3.80
N ASP A 166 14.06 -6.80 4.51
CA ASP A 166 14.42 -6.13 5.78
C ASP A 166 14.65 -4.61 5.61
N SER A 167 14.77 -4.13 4.36
CA SER A 167 14.90 -2.71 4.03
C SER A 167 13.57 -1.95 3.96
N HIS A 168 12.43 -2.58 4.27
CA HIS A 168 11.13 -1.90 4.33
C HIS A 168 11.08 -0.84 5.43
N TRP A 169 10.28 0.19 5.21
CA TRP A 169 10.23 1.37 6.08
C TRP A 169 9.87 1.10 7.54
N TRP A 170 9.05 0.09 7.82
CA TRP A 170 8.61 -0.23 9.17
C TRP A 170 9.51 -1.27 9.88
N TRP A 171 10.57 -1.77 9.23
CA TRP A 171 11.60 -2.62 9.87
C TRP A 171 12.68 -1.83 10.59
N SER A 172 13.00 -0.63 10.09
CA SER A 172 14.19 0.15 10.47
C SER A 172 13.88 1.20 11.51
#